data_AF-A0A1W1WS98-F1
#
_entry.id   AF-A0A1W1WS98-F1
#
_cell.length_a   1.000
_cell.length_b   1.000
_cell.length_c   1.000
_cell.angle_alpha   90.00
_cell.angle_beta   90.00
_cell.angle_gamma   90.00
#
_symmetry.space_group_name_H-M   'P 1'
#
loop_
_entity.id
_entity.type
_entity.pdbx_description
1 polymer ?
#
loop_
_entity_poly.entity_id
_entity_poly.type
_entity_poly.pdbx_seq_one_letter_code
_entity_poly.pdbx_strand_id
1 'polypeptide(L)'
;MLQKAVALFEADKFDEALPLFKELAKNGDGEAMYYLGMMYYEGWGVEKDQNKAVEWWKKANRRGNLDAKYMLQTICSTSSVFARE
;
A
#
# COMPACT_ATOMS: atom_id res chain seq x y z
N MET A 1 -4.08 6.16 -15.49
CA MET A 1 -3.97 4.74 -15.07
C MET A 1 -4.18 4.60 -13.56
N LEU A 2 -3.43 5.36 -12.74
CA LEU A 2 -3.64 5.39 -11.27
C LEU A 2 -5.04 5.83 -10.84
N GLN A 3 -5.58 6.93 -11.40
CA GLN A 3 -6.95 7.38 -11.06
C GLN A 3 -8.03 6.33 -11.33
N LYS A 4 -7.85 5.47 -12.33
CA LYS A 4 -8.79 4.37 -12.60
C LYS A 4 -8.71 3.31 -11.49
N ALA A 5 -7.50 2.98 -11.05
CA ALA A 5 -7.29 2.04 -9.95
C ALA A 5 -7.88 2.58 -8.64
N VAL A 6 -7.66 3.87 -8.36
CA VAL A 6 -8.24 4.55 -7.19
C VAL A 6 -9.77 4.58 -7.28
N ALA A 7 -10.35 4.92 -8.43
CA ALA A 7 -11.80 4.91 -8.60
C ALA A 7 -12.42 3.51 -8.40
N LEU A 8 -11.73 2.44 -8.85
CA LEU A 8 -12.16 1.07 -8.60
C LEU A 8 -12.08 0.71 -7.11
N PHE A 9 -11.01 1.17 -6.45
CA PHE A 9 -10.82 0.99 -5.01
C PHE A 9 -11.90 1.71 -4.19
N GLU A 10 -12.26 2.94 -4.55
CA GLU A 10 -13.37 3.69 -3.94
C GLU A 10 -14.74 3.08 -4.25
N ALA A 11 -14.85 2.31 -5.33
CA ALA A 11 -16.05 1.56 -5.69
C ALA A 11 -16.11 0.15 -5.08
N ASP A 12 -15.25 -0.15 -4.09
CA ASP A 12 -15.10 -1.47 -3.45
C ASP A 12 -14.74 -2.62 -4.42
N LYS A 13 -14.25 -2.30 -5.62
CA LYS A 13 -13.86 -3.27 -6.66
C LYS A 13 -12.40 -3.68 -6.54
N PHE A 14 -12.08 -4.31 -5.41
CA PHE A 14 -10.71 -4.67 -5.06
C PHE A 14 -10.09 -5.72 -6.01
N ASP A 15 -10.88 -6.67 -6.51
CA ASP A 15 -10.44 -7.69 -7.49
C ASP A 15 -9.90 -7.07 -8.79
N GLU A 16 -10.53 -5.98 -9.26
CA GLU A 16 -10.10 -5.25 -10.46
C GLU A 16 -8.99 -4.23 -10.14
N ALA A 17 -9.02 -3.61 -8.95
CA ALA A 17 -8.05 -2.61 -8.54
C ALA A 17 -6.66 -3.21 -8.25
N LEU A 18 -6.59 -4.40 -7.64
CA LEU A 18 -5.35 -5.06 -7.27
C LEU A 18 -4.36 -5.24 -8.43
N PRO A 19 -4.74 -5.83 -9.58
CA PRO A 19 -3.81 -5.98 -10.70
C PRO A 19 -3.35 -4.64 -11.26
N LEU A 20 -4.23 -3.63 -11.31
CA LEU A 20 -3.87 -2.27 -11.75
C LEU A 20 -2.83 -1.63 -10.84
N PHE A 21 -2.99 -1.72 -9.51
CA PHE A 21 -1.98 -1.22 -8.59
C PHE A 21 -0.67 -2.00 -8.69
N LYS A 22 -0.70 -3.32 -8.94
CA LYS A 22 0.51 -4.12 -9.19
C LYS A 22 1.25 -3.69 -10.45
N GLU A 23 0.54 -3.38 -11.51
CA GLU A 23 1.14 -2.89 -12.75
C GLU A 23 1.79 -1.51 -12.55
N LEU A 24 1.09 -0.59 -11.91
CA LEU A 24 1.59 0.76 -11.61
C LEU A 24 2.78 0.71 -10.63
N ALA A 25 2.71 -0.13 -9.60
CA ALA A 25 3.84 -0.36 -8.70
C ALA A 25 5.07 -0.93 -9.43
N LYS A 26 4.89 -1.80 -10.43
CA LYS A 26 6.00 -2.25 -11.28
C LYS A 26 6.58 -1.12 -12.12
N ASN A 27 5.74 -0.19 -12.58
CA ASN A 27 6.19 1.01 -13.30
C ASN A 27 6.89 2.04 -12.40
N GLY A 28 6.88 1.82 -11.08
CA GLY A 28 7.55 2.67 -10.11
C GLY A 28 6.66 3.74 -9.48
N ASP A 29 5.34 3.68 -9.68
CA ASP A 29 4.39 4.58 -9.03
C ASP A 29 4.37 4.34 -7.51
N GLY A 30 4.87 5.32 -6.76
CA GLY A 30 4.90 5.27 -5.30
C GLY A 30 3.50 5.24 -4.68
N GLU A 31 2.54 5.92 -5.29
CA GLU A 31 1.14 5.91 -4.84
C GLU A 31 0.48 4.54 -5.03
N ALA A 32 0.75 3.87 -6.15
CA ALA A 32 0.21 2.52 -6.37
C ALA A 32 0.79 1.49 -5.38
N MET A 33 2.08 1.61 -5.07
CA MET A 33 2.70 0.81 -4.00
C MET A 33 2.05 1.09 -2.63
N TYR A 34 1.63 2.35 -2.40
CA TYR A 34 0.91 2.73 -1.18
C TYR A 34 -0.46 2.04 -1.07
N TYR A 35 -1.28 2.12 -2.12
CA TYR A 35 -2.59 1.45 -2.13
C TYR A 35 -2.46 -0.07 -2.04
N LEU A 36 -1.46 -0.67 -2.69
CA LEU A 36 -1.16 -2.09 -2.50
C LEU A 36 -0.86 -2.43 -1.04
N GLY A 37 -0.06 -1.60 -0.37
CA GLY A 37 0.21 -1.76 1.05
C GLY A 37 -1.09 -1.76 1.87
N MET A 38 -1.96 -0.78 1.63
CA MET A 38 -3.27 -0.71 2.29
C MET A 38 -4.14 -1.94 2.02
N MET A 39 -4.21 -2.41 0.78
CA MET A 39 -5.00 -3.59 0.43
C MET A 39 -4.53 -4.84 1.18
N TYR A 40 -3.21 -5.07 1.30
CA TYR A 40 -2.70 -6.17 2.11
C TYR A 40 -2.91 -5.94 3.62
N TYR A 41 -2.86 -4.70 4.09
CA TYR A 41 -3.04 -4.39 5.51
C TYR A 41 -4.47 -4.65 5.99
N GLU A 42 -5.46 -4.27 5.19
CA GLU A 42 -6.89 -4.46 5.49
C GLU A 42 -7.44 -5.80 4.99
N GLY A 43 -6.78 -6.43 4.01
CA GLY A 43 -7.26 -7.67 3.39
C GLY A 43 -8.32 -7.42 2.31
N TRP A 44 -8.21 -6.33 1.56
CA TRP A 44 -9.18 -5.95 0.53
C TRP A 44 -8.87 -6.65 -0.79
N GLY A 45 -9.69 -7.66 -1.14
CA GLY A 45 -9.51 -8.48 -2.35
C GLY A 45 -8.26 -9.38 -2.31
N VAL A 46 -7.54 -9.41 -1.19
CA VAL A 46 -6.37 -10.26 -0.93
C VAL A 46 -6.36 -10.73 0.52
N GLU A 47 -5.61 -11.79 0.79
CA GLU A 47 -5.35 -12.21 2.16
C GLU A 47 -4.62 -11.10 2.94
N LYS A 48 -5.13 -10.83 4.14
CA LYS A 48 -4.57 -9.82 5.04
C LYS A 48 -3.16 -10.22 5.47
N ASP A 49 -2.18 -9.40 5.08
CA ASP A 49 -0.78 -9.61 5.36
C ASP A 49 -0.10 -8.26 5.67
N GLN A 50 -0.03 -7.94 6.95
CA GLN A 50 0.57 -6.70 7.43
C GLN A 50 2.08 -6.62 7.13
N ASN A 51 2.78 -7.75 7.08
CA ASN A 51 4.20 -7.76 6.76
C ASN A 51 4.43 -7.35 5.30
N LYS A 52 3.66 -7.95 4.38
CA LYS A 52 3.70 -7.54 2.96
C LYS A 52 3.28 -6.09 2.78
N ALA A 53 2.27 -5.63 3.53
CA ALA A 53 1.86 -4.23 3.49
C ALA A 53 3.00 -3.26 3.81
N VAL A 54 3.71 -3.52 4.91
CA VAL A 54 4.88 -2.75 5.34
C VAL A 54 6.00 -2.80 4.31
N GLU A 55 6.25 -3.95 3.68
CA GLU A 55 7.25 -4.04 2.60
C GLU A 55 6.90 -3.15 1.39
N TRP A 56 5.62 -3.11 1.00
CA TRP A 56 5.16 -2.25 -0.10
C TRP A 56 5.27 -0.77 0.27
N TRP A 57 4.86 -0.37 1.46
CA TRP A 57 5.05 1.02 1.91
C TRP A 57 6.53 1.40 2.05
N LYS A 58 7.41 0.48 2.47
CA LYS A 58 8.86 0.73 2.50
C LYS A 58 9.41 0.98 1.09
N LYS A 59 8.94 0.24 0.09
CA LYS A 59 9.30 0.47 -1.33
C LYS A 59 8.78 1.83 -1.81
N ALA A 60 7.54 2.18 -1.48
CA ALA A 60 6.94 3.48 -1.81
C ALA A 60 7.72 4.66 -1.18
N ASN A 61 8.06 4.55 0.11
CA ASN A 61 8.86 5.55 0.82
C ASN A 61 10.25 5.72 0.17
N ARG A 62 10.91 4.63 -0.24
CA ARG A 62 12.17 4.70 -1.00
C ARG A 62 12.05 5.42 -2.35
N ARG A 63 10.86 5.44 -2.95
CA ARG A 63 10.55 6.21 -4.16
C ARG A 63 10.18 7.67 -3.87
N GLY A 64 10.24 8.11 -2.62
CA GLY A 64 9.90 9.47 -2.20
C GLY A 64 8.41 9.69 -1.93
N ASN A 65 7.60 8.63 -1.83
CA ASN A 65 6.19 8.77 -1.51
C ASN A 65 6.03 9.09 0.00
N LEU A 66 5.56 10.31 0.28
CA LEU A 66 5.38 10.81 1.65
C LEU A 66 4.20 10.16 2.36
N ASP A 67 3.16 9.76 1.64
CA ASP A 67 1.98 9.09 2.22
C ASP A 67 2.36 7.73 2.81
N ALA A 68 3.18 6.97 2.09
CA ALA A 68 3.73 5.71 2.56
C ALA A 68 4.66 5.89 3.76
N LYS A 69 5.45 6.96 3.79
CA LYS A 69 6.26 7.30 4.97
C LYS A 69 5.37 7.58 6.18
N TYR A 70 4.31 8.36 6.00
CA TYR A 70 3.37 8.68 7.07
C TYR A 70 2.64 7.44 7.57
N MET A 71 2.15 6.57 6.68
CA MET A 71 1.51 5.31 7.08
C MET A 71 2.46 4.36 7.79
N LEU A 72 3.71 4.23 7.33
CA LEU A 72 4.72 3.46 8.06
C LEU A 72 4.97 4.00 9.46
N GLN A 73 5.04 5.32 9.60
CA GLN A 73 5.26 5.97 10.88
C GLN A 73 4.06 5.78 11.82
N THR A 74 2.84 5.90 11.31
CA THR A 74 1.61 5.61 12.05
C THR A 74 1.59 4.16 12.53
N ILE A 75 1.84 3.20 11.63
CA ILE A 75 1.80 1.78 11.96
C ILE A 75 2.91 1.38 12.92
N CYS A 76 4.11 1.95 12.80
CA CYS A 76 5.21 1.74 13.73
C CYS A 76 4.90 2.35 15.12
N SER A 77 4.19 3.47 15.16
CA SER A 77 3.78 4.11 16.41
C SER A 77 2.65 3.35 17.11
N THR A 78 1.70 2.80 16.34
CA THR A 78 0.58 2.02 16.87
C THR A 78 0.98 0.58 17.21
N SER A 79 1.85 -0.02 16.41
CA SER A 79 2.39 -1.35 16.64
C SER A 79 3.70 -1.20 17.42
N SER A 80 3.60 -1.24 18.74
CA SER A 80 4.72 -1.24 19.72
C SER A 80 5.80 -2.32 19.50
N VAL A 81 5.70 -3.08 18.41
CA VAL A 81 6.61 -4.15 17.98
C VAL A 81 7.83 -3.60 17.19
N PHE A 82 7.75 -2.41 16.60
CA PHE A 82 8.83 -1.88 15.73
C PHE A 82 9.59 -0.68 16.32
N ALA A 83 9.30 -0.25 17.54
CA ALA A 83 9.92 0.92 18.18
C ALA A 83 11.29 0.67 18.85
N ARG A 84 11.99 -0.42 18.51
CA ARG A 84 13.36 -0.67 18.99
C ARG A 84 14.24 -1.19 17.86
N GLU A 85 14.91 -0.27 17.19
CA GLU A 85 16.29 -0.48 16.73
C GLU A 85 17.20 0.43 17.57
#